data_AF-A0A959DNQ2-F1
#
_entry.id   AF-A0A959DNQ2-F1
#
_cell.length_a   1.000
_cell.length_b   1.000
_cell.length_c   1.000
_cell.angle_alpha   90.00
_cell.angle_beta   90.00
_cell.angle_gamma   90.00
#
_symmetry.space_group_name_H-M   'P 1'
#
loop_
_entity.id
_entity.type
_entity.pdbx_description
1 polymer ?
#
loop_
_entity_poly.entity_id
_entity_poly.type
_entity_poly.pdbx_seq_one_letter_code
_entity_poly.pdbx_strand_id
1 'polypeptide(L)' 'MKKQKNEIVSLKKGGKEIQLDYADLRKAVLVLRAVNHKLRQRIIDLLEENDSMTVTDIYIKLRLEQSVAS' A
#
# COMPACT_ATOMS: atom_id res chain seq x y z
N MET A 1 24.06 7.51 5.39
CA MET A 1 22.78 7.47 4.65
C MET A 1 23.09 7.45 3.16
N LYS A 2 22.86 6.32 2.45
CA LYS A 2 23.13 6.23 1.00
C LYS A 2 22.12 7.12 0.25
N LYS A 3 22.62 8.15 -0.45
CA LYS A 3 21.84 8.92 -1.44
C LYS A 3 21.30 7.93 -2.48
N GLN A 4 19.99 7.70 -2.49
CA GLN A 4 19.36 6.94 -3.58
C GLN A 4 19.53 7.78 -4.85
N LYS A 5 20.22 7.23 -5.86
CA LYS A 5 20.25 7.82 -7.20
C LYS A 5 18.81 7.80 -7.72
N ASN A 6 18.30 8.94 -8.20
CA ASN A 6 17.09 8.94 -9.02
C ASN A 6 17.42 8.20 -10.32
N GLU A 7 16.97 6.95 -10.41
CA GLU A 7 17.14 6.11 -11.59
C GLU A 7 15.93 6.33 -12.49
N ILE A 8 16.10 7.12 -13.55
CA ILE A 8 15.12 7.21 -14.63
C ILE A 8 15.41 6.03 -15.57
N VAL A 9 14.43 5.14 -15.72
CA VAL A 9 14.52 3.97 -16.61
C VAL A 9 13.68 4.25 -17.85
N SER A 10 14.27 4.14 -19.05
CA SER A 10 13.50 4.24 -20.28
C SER A 10 13.11 2.86 -20.82
N LEU A 11 11.80 2.65 -21.00
CA LEU A 11 11.25 1.47 -21.66
C LEU A 11 10.94 1.80 -23.12
N LYS A 12 11.41 0.97 -24.04
CA LYS A 12 11.08 1.11 -25.47
C LYS A 12 10.00 0.10 -25.85
N LYS A 13 8.84 0.58 -26.30
CA LYS A 13 7.77 -0.26 -26.86
C LYS A 13 7.30 0.32 -28.18
N GLY A 14 7.59 -0.37 -29.29
CA GLY A 14 7.06 -0.04 -30.63
C GLY A 14 7.29 1.41 -31.07
N GLY A 15 8.50 1.94 -30.85
CA GLY A 15 8.87 3.31 -31.22
C GLY A 15 8.52 4.39 -30.18
N LYS A 16 7.79 4.05 -29.12
CA LYS A 16 7.54 4.96 -27.98
C LYS A 16 8.55 4.70 -26.86
N GLU A 17 9.17 5.76 -26.38
CA GLU A 17 10.03 5.75 -25.19
C GLU A 17 9.22 6.22 -23.98
N ILE A 18 9.07 5.33 -22.99
CA ILE A 18 8.37 5.60 -21.74
C ILE A 18 9.45 5.81 -20.68
N GLN A 19 9.53 7.02 -20.14
CA GLN A 19 10.41 7.29 -19.00
C GLN A 19 9.68 6.94 -17.71
N LEU A 20 10.32 6.11 -16.90
CA LEU A 20 9.84 5.74 -15.57
C LEU A 20 10.78 6.35 -14.53
N ASP A 21 10.22 7.13 -13.61
CA ASP A 21 10.92 7.52 -12.39
C ASP A 21 10.80 6.39 -11.36
N TYR A 22 11.93 5.80 -10.99
CA TYR A 22 11.97 4.72 -10.00
C TYR A 22 11.47 5.16 -8.62
N ALA A 23 11.65 6.42 -8.23
CA ALA A 23 11.15 6.93 -6.95
C ALA A 23 9.62 6.92 -6.92
N ASP A 24 8.97 7.35 -8.00
CA ASP A 24 7.51 7.35 -8.08
C ASP A 24 6.94 5.94 -8.23
N LEU A 25 7.61 5.09 -9.02
CA LEU A 25 7.25 3.67 -9.10
C LEU A 25 7.33 3.01 -7.73
N ARG A 26 8.37 3.30 -6.95
CA ARG A 26 8.53 2.75 -5.60
C ARG A 26 7.42 3.21 -4.67
N LYS A 27 7.00 4.47 -4.72
CA LYS A 27 5.85 4.97 -3.94
C LYS A 27 4.58 4.19 -4.31
N ALA A 28 4.29 4.04 -5.60
CA ALA A 28 3.12 3.31 -6.07
C ALA A 28 3.14 1.84 -5.61
N VAL A 29 4.28 1.16 -5.74
CA VAL A 29 4.45 -0.24 -5.29
C VAL A 29 4.22 -0.38 -3.79
N LEU A 30 4.65 0.59 -2.97
CA LEU A 30 4.44 0.54 -1.52
C LEU A 30 2.96 0.66 -1.15
N VAL A 31 2.20 1.54 -1.81
CA VAL A 31 0.74 1.67 -1.62
C VAL A 31 0.05 0.37 -2.04
N LEU A 32 0.35 -0.14 -3.23
CA LEU A 32 -0.22 -1.40 -3.72
C LEU A 32 0.09 -2.57 -2.78
N ARG A 33 1.30 -2.64 -2.23
CA ARG A 33 1.69 -3.65 -1.25
C ARG A 33 0.95 -3.49 0.07
N ALA A 34 0.72 -2.26 0.53
CA ALA A 34 -0.03 -2.00 1.74
C ALA A 34 -1.47 -2.52 1.60
N VAL A 35 -2.10 -2.29 0.45
CA VAL A 35 -3.47 -2.75 0.15
C VAL A 35 -3.53 -4.24 -0.18
N ASN A 36 -2.49 -4.83 -0.78
CA ASN A 36 -2.45 -6.26 -1.14
C ASN A 36 -2.15 -7.19 0.06
N HIS A 37 -2.88 -7.01 1.16
CA HIS A 37 -2.82 -7.89 2.32
C HIS A 37 -4.26 -8.19 2.77
N LYS A 38 -4.65 -9.47 2.79
CA LYS A 38 -6.05 -9.90 3.03
C LYS A 38 -6.64 -9.30 4.30
N LEU A 39 -5.87 -9.21 5.39
CA LEU A 39 -6.35 -8.60 6.62
C LEU A 39 -6.55 -7.08 6.48
N ARG A 40 -5.65 -6.37 5.79
CA ARG A 40 -5.80 -4.93 5.60
C ARG A 40 -6.99 -4.61 4.70
N GLN A 41 -7.24 -5.44 3.69
CA GLN A 41 -8.46 -5.37 2.88
C GLN A 41 -9.70 -5.49 3.76
N ARG A 42 -9.77 -6.52 4.62
CA ARG A 42 -10.87 -6.66 5.59
C ARG A 42 -11.02 -5.46 6.54
N ILE A 43 -9.93 -4.83 6.96
CA ILE A 43 -9.97 -3.61 7.79
C ILE A 43 -10.51 -2.42 6.98
N ILE A 44 -10.07 -2.27 5.73
CA ILE A 44 -10.56 -1.21 4.82
C ILE A 44 -12.06 -1.40 4.56
N ASP A 45 -12.50 -2.62 4.21
CA ASP A 45 -13.91 -2.94 3.99
C ASP A 45 -14.75 -2.61 5.24
N LEU A 46 -14.24 -2.95 6.43
CA LEU A 46 -14.93 -2.64 7.69
C LEU A 46 -15.04 -1.13 7.95
N LEU A 47 -14.02 -0.36 7.61
CA LEU A 47 -14.01 1.11 7.77
C LEU A 47 -14.89 1.80 6.74
N GLU A 48 -14.95 1.29 5.50
CA GLU A 48 -15.87 1.77 4.46
C GLU A 48 -17.33 1.65 4.91
N GLU A 49 -17.65 0.59 5.67
CA GLU A 49 -19.00 0.38 6.23
C GLU A 49 -19.30 1.21 7.49
N ASN A 50 -18.29 1.67 8.24
CA ASN A 50 -18.48 2.18 9.61
C ASN A 50 -17.83 3.57 9.87
N ASP A 51 -17.44 4.33 8.85
CA ASP A 51 -16.75 5.64 8.89
C ASP A 51 -15.49 5.70 9.77
N SER A 52 -15.65 5.66 11.10
CA SER A 52 -14.57 5.74 12.09
C SER A 52 -14.75 4.70 13.19
N MET A 53 -13.66 4.02 13.54
CA MET A 53 -13.65 2.95 14.55
C MET A 53 -12.39 3.02 15.39
N THR A 54 -12.46 2.60 16.65
CA THR A 54 -11.26 2.43 17.47
C THR A 54 -10.53 1.13 17.10
N VAL A 55 -9.23 1.05 17.39
CA VAL A 55 -8.45 -0.20 17.24
C VAL A 55 -9.11 -1.34 18.02
N THR A 56 -9.73 -1.03 19.16
CA THR A 56 -10.48 -1.99 19.98
C THR A 56 -11.67 -2.57 19.24
N ASP A 57 -12.48 -1.72 18.62
CA ASP A 57 -13.64 -2.16 17.85
C ASP A 57 -13.22 -3.05 16.67
N ILE A 58 -12.12 -2.70 16.00
CA ILE A 58 -11.58 -3.45 14.87
C ILE A 58 -11.14 -4.85 15.29
N TYR A 59 -10.32 -4.98 16.34
CA TYR A 59 -9.82 -6.31 16.73
C TYR A 59 -10.94 -7.20 17.29
N ILE A 60 -11.95 -6.62 17.97
CA ILE A 60 -13.12 -7.37 18.44
C ILE A 60 -13.98 -7.84 17.25
N LYS A 61 -14.35 -6.94 16.33
CA LYS A 61 -15.21 -7.31 15.18
C LYS A 61 -14.55 -8.34 14.26
N LEU A 62 -13.25 -8.20 14.01
CA LEU A 62 -12.51 -9.12 13.14
C LEU A 62 -12.02 -10.39 13.85
N ARG A 63 -12.20 -10.47 15.18
CA ARG A 63 -11.73 -11.55 16.07
C ARG A 63 -10.22 -11.78 15.96
N LEU A 64 -9.47 -10.70 16.15
CA LEU A 64 -8.01 -10.66 16.07
C LEU A 64 -7.40 -10.36 17.44
N GLU A 65 -6.13 -10.69 17.60
CA GLU A 65 -5.33 -10.12 18.68
C GLU A 65 -5.12 -8.62 18.43
N GLN A 66 -5.14 -7.82 19.50
CA GLN A 66 -4.91 -6.38 19.39
C GLN A 66 -3.57 -6.06 18.73
N SER A 67 -2.52 -6.83 19.01
CA SER A 67 -1.18 -6.69 18.41
C SER A 67 -1.16 -6.86 16.89
N VAL A 68 -2.13 -7.60 16.34
CA VAL A 68 -2.27 -7.85 14.90
C VAL A 68 -3.06 -6.73 14.22
N ALA A 69 -3.92 -6.04 14.97
CA ALA A 69 -4.70 -4.90 14.52
C ALA A 69 -3.98 -3.54 14.75
N SER A 70 -3.00 -3.49 15.66
CA SER A 70 -2.17 -2.31 15.96
C SER A 70 -1.09 -2.06 14.90
#